data_AF-A0A2U1UXE1-F1
#
_entry.id   AF-A0A2U1UXE1-F1
#
_cell.length_a   1.000
_cell.length_b   1.000
_cell.length_c   1.000
_cell.angle_alpha   90.00
_cell.angle_beta   90.00
_cell.angle_gamma   90.00
#
_symmetry.space_group_name_H-M   'P 1'
#
loop_
_entity.id
_entity.type
_entity.pdbx_description
1 polymer ?
#
loop_
_entity_poly.entity_id
_entity_poly.type
_entity_poly.pdbx_seq_one_letter_code
_entity_poly.pdbx_strand_id
1 'polypeptide(L)'
;MTQSVTSRSSPIRSAADLLRGDYRPAEHGEAILFLDIDGVLLSGRAWLLPVNRRLQGAGAKLTRQEASKLIGREAVFDACAVALVSRICEATGARIVVASSWRYTVGYEQTRAKLLEQGLPEALLHEDWACPVSGSDTPDKAADIKRWLKEHGVTHPTGWLALDDEDIVPGATIRTDALDGLGAREAAAAVRYLGGTDPGLGVRTVPDGDMELVLQAFRGDRIAACRWLEGVDARTSRGQRPSALLARGQRDEAVRQLSALIGADDIS
;
A
#
# COMPACT_ATOMS: atom_id res chain seq x y z
N MET A 1 -25.73 -30.11 35.09
CA MET A 1 -24.49 -30.15 34.31
C MET A 1 -24.28 -28.76 33.71
N THR A 2 -23.53 -27.91 34.41
CA THR A 2 -23.26 -26.52 34.04
C THR A 2 -21.90 -26.47 33.34
N GLN A 3 -21.88 -26.17 32.04
CA GLN A 3 -20.63 -25.97 31.31
C GLN A 3 -20.12 -24.54 31.54
N SER A 4 -18.92 -24.45 32.11
CA SER A 4 -18.18 -23.22 32.33
C SER A 4 -17.53 -22.77 31.02
N VAL A 5 -17.95 -21.62 30.50
CA VAL A 5 -17.31 -20.95 29.36
C VAL A 5 -16.13 -20.16 29.90
N THR A 6 -14.93 -20.71 29.80
CA THR A 6 -13.70 -19.97 30.08
C THR A 6 -13.37 -19.05 28.91
N SER A 7 -13.78 -17.79 29.03
CA SER A 7 -13.31 -16.69 28.18
C SER A 7 -11.80 -16.54 28.38
N ARG A 8 -11.02 -16.88 27.34
CA ARG A 8 -9.59 -16.58 27.28
C ARG A 8 -9.44 -15.15 26.78
N SER A 9 -9.27 -14.18 27.69
CA SER A 9 -8.80 -12.86 27.29
C SER A 9 -7.32 -12.99 26.92
N SER A 10 -7.02 -12.91 25.63
CA SER A 10 -5.64 -12.76 25.17
C SER A 10 -5.06 -11.46 25.77
N PRO A 11 -3.87 -11.51 26.39
CA PRO A 11 -3.26 -10.30 26.94
C PRO A 11 -2.94 -9.33 25.80
N ILE A 12 -3.32 -8.07 25.98
CA ILE A 12 -2.95 -6.97 25.11
C ILE A 12 -1.42 -6.85 25.15
N ARG A 13 -0.75 -7.18 24.03
CA ARG A 13 0.72 -7.10 23.90
C ARG A 13 1.19 -5.64 23.99
N SER A 14 2.38 -5.42 24.54
CA SER A 14 2.94 -4.07 24.70
C SER A 14 3.33 -3.47 23.34
N ALA A 15 3.40 -2.13 23.24
CA ALA A 15 3.89 -1.46 22.04
C ALA A 15 5.33 -1.89 21.66
N ALA A 16 6.14 -2.32 22.62
CA ALA A 16 7.46 -2.88 22.37
C ALA A 16 7.40 -4.26 21.68
N ASP A 17 6.38 -5.07 21.95
CA ASP A 17 6.18 -6.37 21.27
C ASP A 17 5.60 -6.22 19.85
N LEU A 18 5.01 -5.07 19.54
CA LEU A 18 4.61 -4.67 18.18
C LEU A 18 5.79 -4.09 17.37
N LEU A 19 6.87 -3.69 18.04
CA LEU A 19 8.06 -3.07 17.44
C LEU A 19 9.26 -4.03 17.32
N ARG A 20 9.33 -5.08 18.14
CA ARG A 20 10.30 -6.17 17.97
C ARG A 20 10.07 -6.80 16.61
N GLY A 21 11.11 -6.86 15.78
CA GLY A 21 11.12 -7.35 14.38
C GLY A 21 10.64 -8.78 14.14
N ASP A 22 10.01 -9.43 15.12
CA ASP A 22 9.37 -10.75 15.01
C ASP A 22 8.03 -10.69 14.25
N TYR A 23 7.86 -9.78 13.29
CA TYR A 23 6.73 -9.89 12.35
C TYR A 23 6.98 -11.11 11.46
N ARG A 24 6.43 -12.24 11.90
CA ARG A 24 6.31 -13.45 11.10
C ARG A 24 4.93 -13.41 10.44
N PRO A 25 4.85 -13.25 9.11
CA PRO A 25 3.56 -13.27 8.40
C PRO A 25 2.70 -14.47 8.79
N ALA A 26 3.33 -15.61 9.12
CA ALA A 26 2.66 -16.83 9.53
C ALA A 26 1.89 -16.75 10.87
N GLU A 27 2.19 -15.80 11.75
CA GLU A 27 1.60 -15.72 13.11
C GLU A 27 0.43 -14.73 13.23
N HIS A 28 0.23 -13.85 12.22
CA HIS A 28 -0.68 -12.70 12.33
C HIS A 28 -1.85 -12.69 11.35
N GLY A 29 -2.07 -13.79 10.64
CA GLY A 29 -3.10 -13.90 9.61
C GLY A 29 -2.63 -13.36 8.26
N GLU A 30 -3.56 -13.33 7.32
CA GLU A 30 -3.29 -12.90 5.94
C GLU A 30 -3.02 -11.39 5.88
N ALA A 31 -1.95 -10.97 5.20
CA ALA A 31 -1.66 -9.56 5.01
C ALA A 31 -2.61 -8.94 3.97
N ILE A 32 -3.01 -7.68 4.15
CA ILE A 32 -4.00 -7.03 3.28
C ILE A 32 -3.40 -5.79 2.60
N LEU A 33 -3.60 -5.68 1.29
CA LEU A 33 -3.24 -4.52 0.49
C LEU A 33 -4.51 -3.83 -0.01
N PHE A 34 -4.85 -2.69 0.59
CA PHE A 34 -5.91 -1.83 0.09
C PHE A 34 -5.43 -1.07 -1.14
N LEU A 35 -6.18 -1.18 -2.23
CA LEU A 35 -5.76 -0.67 -3.53
C LEU A 35 -6.75 0.37 -4.07
N ASP A 36 -6.26 1.59 -4.28
CA ASP A 36 -6.92 2.54 -5.18
C ASP A 36 -6.55 2.31 -6.65
N ILE A 37 -7.32 2.91 -7.55
CA ILE A 37 -7.15 2.81 -9.01
C ILE A 37 -6.65 4.14 -9.58
N ASP A 38 -7.39 5.23 -9.38
CA ASP A 38 -6.98 6.55 -9.84
C ASP A 38 -5.70 6.97 -9.10
N GLY A 39 -4.75 7.61 -9.79
CA GLY A 39 -3.49 8.02 -9.16
C GLY A 39 -2.52 6.89 -8.77
N VAL A 40 -2.94 5.62 -8.85
CA VAL A 40 -2.12 4.42 -8.59
C VAL A 40 -1.89 3.61 -9.87
N LEU A 41 -2.96 3.04 -10.44
CA LEU A 41 -2.95 2.25 -11.67
C LEU A 41 -3.34 3.07 -12.89
N LEU A 42 -4.24 4.04 -12.72
CA LEU A 42 -4.72 4.98 -13.72
C LEU A 42 -4.24 6.40 -13.37
N SER A 43 -2.92 6.57 -13.32
CA SER A 43 -2.26 7.84 -13.02
C SER A 43 -2.27 8.80 -14.20
N GLY A 44 -1.80 10.04 -13.99
CA GLY A 44 -1.63 11.03 -15.05
C GLY A 44 -0.83 10.53 -16.25
N ARG A 45 0.22 9.72 -16.04
CA ARG A 45 0.99 9.10 -17.12
C ARG A 45 0.19 8.05 -17.88
N ALA A 46 -0.68 7.29 -17.20
CA ALA A 46 -1.60 6.38 -17.86
C ALA A 46 -2.60 7.17 -18.73
N TRP A 47 -3.07 8.34 -18.28
CA TRP A 47 -3.93 9.23 -19.08
C TRP A 47 -3.26 9.77 -20.35
N LEU A 48 -1.93 9.76 -20.45
CA LEU A 48 -1.22 10.14 -21.67
C LEU A 48 -1.30 9.09 -22.78
N LEU A 49 -1.69 7.84 -22.47
CA LEU A 49 -1.86 6.78 -23.45
C LEU A 49 -2.90 7.17 -24.53
N PRO A 50 -2.70 6.81 -25.82
CA PRO A 50 -3.59 7.22 -26.90
C PRO A 50 -5.07 6.87 -26.68
N VAL A 51 -5.33 5.70 -26.08
CA VAL A 51 -6.70 5.27 -25.75
C VAL A 51 -7.31 6.18 -24.70
N ASN A 52 -6.63 6.37 -23.57
CA ASN A 52 -7.12 7.17 -22.45
C ASN A 52 -7.31 8.65 -22.80
N ARG A 53 -6.41 9.22 -23.60
CA ARG A 53 -6.53 10.60 -24.08
C ARG A 53 -7.79 10.82 -24.93
N ARG A 54 -8.18 9.83 -25.74
CA ARG A 54 -9.43 9.89 -26.51
C ARG A 54 -10.65 9.84 -25.60
N LEU A 55 -10.59 9.07 -24.51
CA LEU A 55 -11.67 9.00 -23.52
C LEU A 55 -11.89 10.34 -22.82
N GLN A 56 -10.83 11.09 -22.49
CA GLN A 56 -10.96 12.42 -21.90
C GLN A 56 -11.74 13.38 -22.82
N GLY A 57 -11.43 13.36 -24.12
CA GLY A 57 -12.14 14.17 -25.11
C GLY A 57 -13.59 13.72 -25.34
N ALA A 58 -13.84 12.40 -25.36
CA ALA A 58 -15.19 11.84 -25.52
C ALA A 58 -16.09 12.11 -24.31
N GLY A 59 -15.52 12.01 -23.09
CA GLY A 59 -16.22 12.22 -21.83
C GLY A 59 -16.76 13.64 -21.65
N ALA A 60 -16.16 14.64 -22.30
CA ALA A 60 -16.59 16.04 -22.20
C ALA A 60 -18.02 16.32 -22.69
N LYS A 61 -18.61 15.39 -23.46
CA LYS A 61 -19.98 15.48 -23.99
C LYS A 61 -20.98 14.57 -23.27
N LEU A 62 -20.54 13.85 -22.24
CA LEU A 62 -21.33 12.84 -21.53
C LEU A 62 -21.70 13.34 -20.14
N THR A 63 -22.76 12.77 -19.58
CA THR A 63 -23.02 12.93 -18.13
C THR A 63 -21.89 12.28 -17.32
N ARG A 64 -21.74 12.69 -16.05
CA ARG A 64 -20.72 12.10 -15.16
C ARG A 64 -20.83 10.57 -15.08
N GLN A 65 -22.05 10.05 -15.00
CA GLN A 65 -22.28 8.60 -14.92
C GLN A 65 -21.90 7.87 -16.21
N GLU A 66 -22.25 8.43 -17.37
CA GLU A 66 -21.87 7.86 -18.67
C GLU A 66 -20.35 7.92 -18.88
N ALA A 67 -19.71 9.02 -18.49
CA ALA A 67 -18.26 9.16 -18.54
C ALA A 67 -17.58 8.11 -17.64
N SER A 68 -18.03 7.92 -16.39
CA SER A 68 -17.48 6.88 -15.50
C SER A 68 -17.65 5.48 -16.06
N LYS A 69 -18.81 5.14 -16.64
CA LYS A 69 -19.02 3.83 -17.29
C LYS A 69 -18.13 3.64 -18.52
N LEU A 70 -17.96 4.69 -19.33
CA LEU A 70 -17.07 4.66 -20.49
C LEU A 70 -15.61 4.46 -20.06
N ILE A 71 -15.14 5.21 -19.06
CA ILE A 71 -13.80 5.08 -18.49
C ILE A 71 -13.60 3.68 -17.91
N GLY A 72 -14.54 3.20 -17.09
CA GLY A 72 -14.47 1.87 -16.47
C GLY A 72 -14.36 0.73 -17.48
N ARG A 73 -14.95 0.90 -18.68
CA ARG A 73 -14.84 -0.08 -19.77
C ARG A 73 -13.56 0.06 -20.58
N GLU A 74 -13.22 1.28 -21.00
CA GLU A 74 -12.25 1.51 -22.07
C GLU A 74 -10.87 1.95 -21.58
N ALA A 75 -10.75 2.45 -20.34
CA ALA A 75 -9.47 2.96 -19.85
C ALA A 75 -8.42 1.84 -19.78
N VAL A 76 -7.17 2.19 -20.06
CA VAL A 76 -6.03 1.29 -20.00
C VAL A 76 -5.21 1.65 -18.77
N PHE A 77 -4.98 0.69 -17.88
CA PHE A 77 -4.12 0.89 -16.73
C PHE A 77 -2.66 0.88 -17.14
N ASP A 78 -1.81 1.47 -16.30
CA ASP A 78 -0.38 1.30 -16.43
C ASP A 78 0.03 -0.14 -16.09
N ALA A 79 0.44 -0.89 -17.11
CA ALA A 79 0.88 -2.26 -16.98
C ALA A 79 2.07 -2.43 -16.00
N CYS A 80 2.95 -1.43 -15.87
CA CYS A 80 4.03 -1.47 -14.90
C CYS A 80 3.49 -1.37 -13.46
N ALA A 81 2.50 -0.51 -13.22
CA ALA A 81 1.87 -0.38 -11.91
C ALA A 81 1.12 -1.67 -11.53
N VAL A 82 0.38 -2.28 -12.46
CA VAL A 82 -0.31 -3.57 -12.25
C VAL A 82 0.70 -4.68 -11.91
N ALA A 83 1.82 -4.75 -12.63
CA ALA A 83 2.88 -5.73 -12.35
C ALA A 83 3.54 -5.49 -10.98
N LEU A 84 3.72 -4.23 -10.57
CA LEU A 84 4.26 -3.88 -9.25
C LEU A 84 3.30 -4.27 -8.12
N VAL A 85 1.99 -4.04 -8.27
CA VAL A 85 0.99 -4.52 -7.29
C VAL A 85 1.05 -6.03 -7.14
N SER A 86 1.04 -6.77 -8.26
CA SER A 86 1.12 -8.23 -8.25
C SER A 86 2.38 -8.71 -7.52
N ARG A 87 3.50 -8.05 -7.80
CA ARG A 87 4.79 -8.33 -7.19
C ARG A 87 4.84 -8.04 -5.69
N ILE A 88 4.17 -6.98 -5.21
CA ILE A 88 4.03 -6.72 -3.77
C ILE A 88 3.33 -7.90 -3.10
N CYS A 89 2.19 -8.34 -3.65
CA CYS A 89 1.42 -9.46 -3.12
C CYS A 89 2.23 -10.77 -3.14
N GLU A 90 2.91 -11.09 -4.23
CA GLU A 90 3.77 -12.27 -4.33
C GLU A 90 4.90 -12.28 -3.28
N ALA A 91 5.54 -11.13 -3.06
CA ALA A 91 6.66 -11.01 -2.12
C ALA A 91 6.24 -11.01 -0.64
N THR A 92 4.96 -10.75 -0.35
CA THR A 92 4.45 -10.53 1.01
C THR A 92 3.36 -11.53 1.43
N GLY A 93 2.79 -12.25 0.47
CA GLY A 93 1.58 -13.05 0.66
C GLY A 93 0.30 -12.20 0.81
N ALA A 94 0.36 -10.88 0.58
CA ALA A 94 -0.78 -10.03 0.80
C ALA A 94 -1.90 -10.24 -0.23
N ARG A 95 -3.16 -10.14 0.21
CA ARG A 95 -4.35 -10.11 -0.65
C ARG A 95 -4.84 -8.71 -0.89
N ILE A 96 -5.40 -8.50 -2.08
CA ILE A 96 -5.88 -7.20 -2.52
C ILE A 96 -7.33 -7.02 -2.09
N VAL A 97 -7.60 -5.87 -1.50
CA VAL A 97 -8.95 -5.36 -1.25
C VAL A 97 -9.08 -3.99 -1.91
N VAL A 98 -10.04 -3.81 -2.81
CA VAL A 98 -10.22 -2.57 -3.56
C VAL A 98 -10.82 -1.50 -2.64
N ALA A 99 -10.13 -0.36 -2.54
CA ALA A 99 -10.54 0.82 -1.78
C ALA A 99 -10.69 2.05 -2.70
N SER A 100 -11.31 1.85 -3.87
CA SER A 100 -11.43 2.89 -4.91
C SER A 100 -12.83 3.49 -5.04
N SER A 101 -12.90 4.73 -5.55
CA SER A 101 -14.15 5.39 -5.97
C SER A 101 -14.84 4.70 -7.16
N TRP A 102 -14.12 3.81 -7.86
CA TRP A 102 -14.67 3.00 -8.95
C TRP A 102 -15.77 2.04 -8.49
N ARG A 103 -15.73 1.57 -7.23
CA ARG A 103 -16.79 0.73 -6.64
C ARG A 103 -18.17 1.39 -6.71
N TYR A 104 -18.21 2.73 -6.60
CA TYR A 104 -19.44 3.53 -6.60
C TYR A 104 -19.81 4.01 -8.01
N THR A 105 -18.81 4.43 -8.79
CA THR A 105 -19.04 5.12 -10.07
C THR A 105 -19.09 4.18 -11.27
N VAL A 106 -18.32 3.09 -11.23
CA VAL A 106 -18.25 2.05 -12.26
C VAL A 106 -19.07 0.84 -11.84
N GLY A 107 -19.05 0.50 -10.55
CA GLY A 107 -19.72 -0.66 -9.95
C GLY A 107 -18.73 -1.78 -9.64
N TYR A 108 -19.06 -2.62 -8.65
CA TYR A 108 -18.20 -3.70 -8.16
C TYR A 108 -17.77 -4.66 -9.28
N GLU A 109 -18.73 -5.31 -9.94
CA GLU A 109 -18.44 -6.34 -10.94
C GLU A 109 -17.64 -5.80 -12.13
N GLN A 110 -17.98 -4.60 -12.61
CA GLN A 110 -17.25 -3.97 -13.70
C GLN A 110 -15.83 -3.55 -13.27
N THR A 111 -15.65 -3.05 -12.04
CA THR A 111 -14.33 -2.73 -11.50
C THR A 111 -13.46 -3.98 -11.40
N ARG A 112 -14.02 -5.08 -10.86
CA ARG A 112 -13.34 -6.38 -10.77
C ARG A 112 -12.94 -6.90 -12.14
N ALA A 113 -13.90 -6.98 -13.06
CA ALA A 113 -13.66 -7.43 -14.43
C ALA A 113 -12.55 -6.62 -15.09
N LYS A 114 -12.53 -5.29 -14.88
CA LYS A 114 -11.50 -4.43 -15.44
C LYS A 114 -10.12 -4.71 -14.86
N LEU A 115 -9.99 -4.90 -13.54
CA LEU A 115 -8.72 -5.26 -12.92
C LEU A 115 -8.16 -6.57 -13.49
N LEU A 116 -9.02 -7.58 -13.65
CA LEU A 116 -8.63 -8.88 -14.22
C LEU A 116 -8.24 -8.77 -15.69
N GLU A 117 -9.03 -8.05 -16.49
CA GLU A 117 -8.77 -7.78 -17.92
C GLU A 117 -7.42 -7.07 -18.11
N GLN A 118 -7.08 -6.14 -17.22
CA GLN A 118 -5.84 -5.35 -17.27
C GLN A 118 -4.64 -6.09 -16.65
N GLY A 119 -4.80 -7.36 -16.29
CA GLY A 119 -3.70 -8.26 -15.95
C GLY A 119 -3.46 -8.46 -14.45
N LEU A 120 -4.34 -7.99 -13.56
CA LEU A 120 -4.26 -8.32 -12.15
C LEU A 120 -4.76 -9.76 -11.91
N PRO A 121 -3.95 -10.70 -11.40
CA PRO A 121 -4.39 -12.08 -11.22
C PRO A 121 -5.52 -12.19 -10.18
N GLU A 122 -6.59 -12.92 -10.53
CA GLU A 122 -7.73 -13.17 -9.62
C GLU A 122 -7.28 -13.84 -8.31
N ALA A 123 -6.27 -14.72 -8.41
CA ALA A 123 -5.67 -15.39 -7.28
C ALA A 123 -4.91 -14.47 -6.31
N LEU A 124 -4.88 -13.15 -6.52
CA LEU A 124 -4.35 -12.17 -5.54
C LEU A 124 -5.47 -11.37 -4.85
N LEU A 125 -6.71 -11.43 -5.32
CA LEU A 125 -7.85 -10.73 -4.71
C LEU A 125 -8.30 -11.47 -3.44
N HIS A 126 -8.55 -10.77 -2.34
CA HIS A 126 -9.18 -11.37 -1.16
C HIS A 126 -10.56 -11.98 -1.52
N GLU A 127 -11.10 -12.91 -0.76
CA GLU A 127 -12.45 -13.45 -1.03
C GLU A 127 -13.53 -12.35 -1.00
N ASP A 128 -13.45 -11.49 0.02
CA ASP A 128 -14.14 -10.19 0.07
C ASP A 128 -13.25 -9.08 -0.50
N TRP A 129 -13.06 -9.11 -1.82
CA TRP A 129 -12.05 -8.35 -2.57
C TRP A 129 -12.28 -6.83 -2.61
N ALA A 130 -13.34 -6.29 -2.03
CA ALA A 130 -13.64 -4.86 -2.08
C ALA A 130 -14.17 -4.36 -0.73
N CYS A 131 -13.77 -3.15 -0.34
CA CYS A 131 -14.36 -2.55 0.85
C CYS A 131 -15.88 -2.40 0.67
N PRO A 132 -16.67 -2.48 1.74
CA PRO A 132 -18.09 -2.13 1.67
C PRO A 132 -18.23 -0.64 1.36
N VAL A 133 -19.36 -0.23 0.79
CA VAL A 133 -19.72 1.20 0.71
C VAL A 133 -20.41 1.59 2.01
N SER A 134 -19.81 2.48 2.81
CA SER A 134 -20.53 3.16 3.88
C SER A 134 -21.63 4.02 3.26
N GLY A 135 -22.89 3.81 3.67
CA GLY A 135 -24.10 4.35 3.03
C GLY A 135 -24.30 5.87 3.12
N SER A 136 -23.24 6.66 3.25
CA SER A 136 -23.26 8.11 3.08
C SER A 136 -23.27 8.47 1.58
N ASP A 137 -23.90 9.59 1.24
CA ASP A 137 -23.89 10.15 -0.12
C ASP A 137 -22.48 10.56 -0.60
N THR A 138 -21.52 10.63 0.33
CA THR A 138 -20.11 10.94 0.08
C THR A 138 -19.23 9.70 0.31
N PRO A 139 -18.36 9.32 -0.65
CA PRO A 139 -17.36 8.29 -0.44
C PRO A 139 -16.40 8.67 0.70
N ASP A 140 -16.23 7.78 1.67
CA ASP A 140 -15.22 7.89 2.73
C ASP A 140 -14.38 6.60 2.72
N LYS A 141 -13.28 6.62 1.95
CA LYS A 141 -12.38 5.47 1.81
C LYS A 141 -11.83 5.01 3.16
N ALA A 142 -11.54 5.95 4.08
CA ALA A 142 -10.98 5.63 5.38
C ALA A 142 -12.00 4.91 6.27
N ALA A 143 -13.26 5.32 6.25
CA ALA A 143 -14.34 4.63 6.95
C ALA A 143 -14.61 3.24 6.36
N ASP A 144 -14.59 3.11 5.03
CA ASP A 144 -14.76 1.85 4.31
C ASP A 144 -13.67 0.82 4.67
N ILE A 145 -12.40 1.24 4.66
CA ILE A 145 -11.26 0.40 5.09
C ILE A 145 -11.43 -0.03 6.54
N LYS A 146 -11.70 0.92 7.45
CA LYS A 146 -11.89 0.61 8.89
C LYS A 146 -13.02 -0.39 9.11
N ARG A 147 -14.12 -0.25 8.36
CA ARG A 147 -15.25 -1.17 8.41
C ARG A 147 -14.85 -2.56 7.93
N TRP A 148 -14.19 -2.66 6.78
CA TRP A 148 -13.70 -3.92 6.24
C TRP A 148 -12.76 -4.63 7.23
N LEU A 149 -11.79 -3.90 7.79
CA LEU A 149 -10.84 -4.42 8.79
C LEU A 149 -11.56 -4.97 10.03
N LYS A 150 -12.58 -4.26 10.51
CA LYS A 150 -13.40 -4.67 11.65
C LYS A 150 -14.21 -5.94 11.35
N GLU A 151 -14.81 -6.01 10.17
CA GLU A 151 -15.62 -7.17 9.73
C GLU A 151 -14.74 -8.43 9.56
N HIS A 152 -13.47 -8.28 9.22
CA HIS A 152 -12.50 -9.38 9.03
C HIS A 152 -11.60 -9.64 10.25
N GLY A 153 -11.79 -8.91 11.36
CA GLY A 153 -11.00 -9.10 12.58
C GLY A 153 -9.51 -8.76 12.43
N VAL A 154 -9.13 -7.92 11.47
CA VAL A 154 -7.75 -7.49 11.25
C VAL A 154 -7.40 -6.40 12.27
N THR A 155 -6.74 -6.79 13.36
CA THR A 155 -6.41 -5.88 14.48
C THR A 155 -4.96 -5.43 14.49
N HIS A 156 -4.07 -6.10 13.76
CA HIS A 156 -2.65 -5.76 13.74
C HIS A 156 -2.39 -4.61 12.76
N PRO A 157 -1.82 -3.47 13.22
CA PRO A 157 -1.61 -2.30 12.38
C PRO A 157 -0.57 -2.51 11.27
N THR A 158 0.28 -3.54 11.41
CA THR A 158 1.30 -3.91 10.39
C THR A 158 0.82 -5.01 9.44
N GLY A 159 -0.38 -5.56 9.67
CA GLY A 159 -0.96 -6.62 8.83
C GLY A 159 -1.64 -6.10 7.58
N TRP A 160 -1.69 -4.79 7.37
CA TRP A 160 -2.34 -4.21 6.20
C TRP A 160 -1.73 -2.88 5.79
N LEU A 161 -1.89 -2.51 4.52
CA LEU A 161 -1.35 -1.27 3.94
C LEU A 161 -2.29 -0.76 2.85
N ALA A 162 -2.43 0.56 2.70
CA ALA A 162 -3.09 1.19 1.57
C ALA A 162 -2.08 1.75 0.54
N LEU A 163 -2.38 1.57 -0.75
CA LEU A 163 -1.76 2.29 -1.87
C LEU A 163 -2.80 3.24 -2.46
N ASP A 164 -2.53 4.53 -2.37
CA ASP A 164 -3.44 5.60 -2.78
C ASP A 164 -2.58 6.85 -3.10
N ASP A 165 -3.04 7.76 -3.95
CA ASP A 165 -2.34 9.03 -4.21
C ASP A 165 -2.68 10.10 -3.16
N GLU A 166 -3.68 9.86 -2.32
CA GLU A 166 -4.01 10.62 -1.13
C GLU A 166 -3.56 9.89 0.15
N ASP A 167 -3.30 10.63 1.24
CA ASP A 167 -3.02 10.02 2.56
C ASP A 167 -4.35 9.69 3.27
N ILE A 168 -5.02 8.63 2.82
CA ILE A 168 -6.37 8.27 3.28
C ILE A 168 -6.38 7.71 4.71
N VAL A 169 -5.31 7.03 5.12
CA VAL A 169 -5.12 6.56 6.49
C VAL A 169 -3.68 6.85 6.95
N PRO A 170 -3.48 7.90 7.76
CA PRO A 170 -2.17 8.29 8.25
C PRO A 170 -1.43 7.13 8.94
N GLY A 171 -0.16 6.92 8.59
CA GLY A 171 0.68 5.84 9.12
C GLY A 171 0.42 4.45 8.53
N ALA A 172 -0.53 4.32 7.59
CA ALA A 172 -0.84 3.07 6.90
C ALA A 172 -1.09 3.24 5.40
N THR A 173 -0.72 4.40 4.82
CA THR A 173 -0.85 4.67 3.39
C THR A 173 0.52 4.98 2.79
N ILE A 174 0.92 4.23 1.77
CA ILE A 174 2.03 4.65 0.91
C ILE A 174 1.44 5.51 -0.19
N ARG A 175 1.65 6.82 -0.05
CA ARG A 175 1.22 7.80 -1.04
C ARG A 175 1.99 7.65 -2.35
N THR A 176 1.28 7.42 -3.45
CA THR A 176 1.83 7.51 -4.82
C THR A 176 1.79 8.95 -5.32
N ASP A 177 2.53 9.23 -6.39
CA ASP A 177 2.37 10.50 -7.10
C ASP A 177 1.21 10.36 -8.09
N ALA A 178 0.20 11.23 -8.05
CA ALA A 178 -0.98 11.10 -8.90
C ALA A 178 -0.66 11.18 -10.41
N LEU A 179 0.44 11.85 -10.79
CA LEU A 179 0.89 11.95 -12.17
C LEU A 179 1.70 10.71 -12.57
N ASP A 180 2.62 10.26 -11.72
CA ASP A 180 3.48 9.12 -12.04
C ASP A 180 2.83 7.77 -11.72
N GLY A 181 1.92 7.65 -10.77
CA GLY A 181 1.36 6.36 -10.33
C GLY A 181 2.28 5.56 -9.43
N LEU A 182 1.99 4.26 -9.26
CA LEU A 182 2.84 3.36 -8.49
C LEU A 182 4.21 3.18 -9.17
N GLY A 183 5.27 3.51 -8.44
CA GLY A 183 6.66 3.32 -8.86
C GLY A 183 7.35 2.18 -8.12
N ALA A 184 8.53 1.80 -8.62
CA ALA A 184 9.30 0.69 -8.05
C ALA A 184 9.84 0.97 -6.64
N ARG A 185 9.95 2.26 -6.22
CA ARG A 185 10.41 2.61 -4.86
C ARG A 185 9.27 2.50 -3.86
N GLU A 186 8.09 2.98 -4.22
CA GLU A 186 6.85 2.85 -3.45
C GLU A 186 6.50 1.37 -3.28
N ALA A 187 6.62 0.58 -4.36
CA ALA A 187 6.45 -0.87 -4.28
C ALA A 187 7.48 -1.54 -3.36
N ALA A 188 8.75 -1.13 -3.43
CA ALA A 188 9.78 -1.63 -2.52
C ALA A 188 9.47 -1.29 -1.04
N ALA A 189 9.01 -0.05 -0.79
CA ALA A 189 8.59 0.38 0.54
C ALA A 189 7.37 -0.40 1.03
N ALA A 190 6.41 -0.73 0.15
CA ALA A 190 5.25 -1.56 0.47
C ALA A 190 5.64 -2.98 0.86
N VAL A 191 6.52 -3.63 0.07
CA VAL A 191 7.06 -4.95 0.39
C VAL A 191 7.73 -4.93 1.76
N ARG A 192 8.57 -3.93 2.04
CA ARG A 192 9.24 -3.79 3.33
C ARG A 192 8.25 -3.56 4.48
N TYR A 193 7.25 -2.70 4.29
CA TYR A 193 6.24 -2.38 5.30
C TYR A 193 5.53 -3.66 5.75
N LEU A 194 5.09 -4.47 4.80
CA LEU A 194 4.41 -5.75 5.01
C LEU A 194 5.35 -6.91 5.39
N GLY A 195 6.64 -6.63 5.63
CA GLY A 195 7.61 -7.61 6.11
C GLY A 195 8.11 -8.60 5.06
N GLY A 196 7.89 -8.34 3.77
CA GLY A 196 8.37 -9.16 2.66
C GLY A 196 9.81 -8.85 2.25
N THR A 197 10.32 -9.64 1.31
CA THR A 197 11.59 -9.37 0.63
C THR A 197 11.43 -9.55 -0.88
N ASP A 198 12.13 -8.75 -1.65
CA ASP A 198 12.10 -8.82 -3.11
C ASP A 198 13.47 -8.42 -3.68
N PRO A 199 14.32 -9.40 -4.02
CA PRO A 199 15.63 -9.15 -4.59
C PRO A 199 15.62 -8.45 -5.94
N GLY A 200 14.52 -8.38 -6.68
CA GLY A 200 14.47 -7.63 -7.94
C GLY A 200 13.98 -6.19 -7.77
N LEU A 201 13.23 -5.86 -6.70
CA LEU A 201 13.00 -4.48 -6.26
C LEU A 201 14.14 -3.93 -5.40
N GLY A 202 15.03 -4.79 -4.90
CA GLY A 202 16.15 -4.42 -4.03
C GLY A 202 15.83 -4.49 -2.55
N VAL A 203 14.64 -4.99 -2.19
CA VAL A 203 14.23 -5.17 -0.80
C VAL A 203 14.91 -6.41 -0.25
N ARG A 204 15.90 -6.19 0.62
CA ARG A 204 16.60 -7.23 1.38
C ARG A 204 16.28 -7.10 2.86
N THR A 205 16.59 -8.16 3.60
CA THR A 205 16.56 -8.16 5.07
C THR A 205 17.44 -7.02 5.59
N VAL A 206 16.89 -6.26 6.52
CA VAL A 206 17.62 -5.26 7.32
C VAL A 206 17.75 -5.87 8.72
N PRO A 207 18.93 -5.85 9.35
CA PRO A 207 19.07 -6.36 10.71
C PRO A 207 18.08 -5.70 11.67
N ASP A 208 17.52 -6.46 12.63
CA ASP A 208 16.46 -5.95 13.51
C ASP A 208 16.88 -4.69 14.28
N GLY A 209 18.11 -4.67 14.81
CA GLY A 209 18.65 -3.50 15.50
C GLY A 209 18.94 -2.29 14.59
N ASP A 210 18.97 -2.46 13.26
CA ASP A 210 18.96 -1.34 12.32
C ASP A 210 17.53 -0.87 12.05
N MET A 211 16.58 -1.79 11.89
CA MET A 211 15.17 -1.44 11.69
C MET A 211 14.60 -0.69 12.91
N GLU A 212 14.87 -1.16 14.13
CA GLU A 212 14.46 -0.52 15.38
C GLU A 212 15.01 0.91 15.49
N LEU A 213 16.29 1.11 15.16
CA LEU A 213 16.93 2.43 15.12
C LEU A 213 16.19 3.37 14.16
N VAL A 214 15.88 2.89 12.96
CA VAL A 214 15.18 3.70 11.94
C VAL A 214 13.76 4.02 12.40
N LEU A 215 13.01 3.03 12.90
CA LEU A 215 11.67 3.29 13.43
C LEU A 215 11.69 4.30 14.57
N GLN A 216 12.66 4.22 15.48
CA GLN A 216 12.82 5.19 16.57
C GLN A 216 13.09 6.60 16.02
N ALA A 217 13.96 6.73 15.02
CA ALA A 217 14.23 8.01 14.34
C ALA A 217 12.97 8.63 13.73
N PHE A 218 12.07 7.81 13.19
CA PHE A 218 10.78 8.25 12.67
C PHE A 218 9.65 8.21 13.72
N ARG A 219 9.97 8.18 15.02
CA ARG A 219 8.98 8.18 16.13
C ARG A 219 7.91 7.09 16.03
N GLY A 220 8.27 5.95 15.42
CA GLY A 220 7.38 4.82 15.18
C GLY A 220 6.57 4.92 13.88
N ASP A 221 6.71 5.97 13.08
CA ASP A 221 6.08 6.06 11.75
C ASP A 221 6.76 5.07 10.78
N ARG A 222 6.13 3.91 10.65
CA ARG A 222 6.62 2.82 9.80
C ARG A 222 6.56 3.18 8.31
N ILE A 223 5.64 4.02 7.87
CA ILE A 223 5.56 4.45 6.47
C ILE A 223 6.76 5.32 6.15
N ALA A 224 7.01 6.36 6.96
CA ALA A 224 8.16 7.25 6.77
C ALA A 224 9.49 6.47 6.83
N ALA A 225 9.64 5.55 7.79
CA ALA A 225 10.79 4.67 7.89
C ALA A 225 11.00 3.80 6.64
N CYS A 226 9.95 3.15 6.13
CA CYS A 226 10.06 2.29 4.95
C CYS A 226 10.34 3.10 3.67
N ARG A 227 9.73 4.28 3.53
CA ARG A 227 9.98 5.20 2.40
C ARG A 227 11.43 5.69 2.40
N TRP A 228 11.95 6.09 3.56
CA TRP A 228 13.34 6.51 3.70
C TRP A 228 14.30 5.35 3.38
N LEU A 229 14.05 4.16 3.95
CA LEU A 229 14.88 2.97 3.71
C LEU A 229 14.99 2.63 2.23
N GLU A 230 13.90 2.81 1.47
CA GLU A 230 13.86 2.53 0.03
C GLU A 230 14.16 3.74 -0.85
N GLY A 231 14.57 4.86 -0.25
CA GLY A 231 14.97 6.08 -0.93
C GLY A 231 13.85 6.67 -1.79
N VAL A 232 12.61 6.55 -1.35
CA VAL A 232 11.42 7.05 -2.07
C VAL A 232 11.53 8.56 -2.23
N ASP A 233 11.61 9.30 -1.12
CA ASP A 233 11.54 10.76 -1.12
C ASP A 233 12.79 11.40 -1.73
N ALA A 234 13.98 10.88 -1.41
CA ALA A 234 15.25 11.33 -1.96
C ALA A 234 15.52 10.83 -3.40
N ARG A 235 14.63 9.99 -3.96
CA ARG A 235 14.77 9.32 -5.26
C ARG A 235 16.11 8.60 -5.43
N THR A 236 16.67 8.08 -4.34
CA THR A 236 18.00 7.48 -4.29
C THR A 236 18.10 6.30 -5.25
N SER A 237 19.28 6.15 -5.88
CA SER A 237 19.54 4.99 -6.73
C SER A 237 19.57 3.72 -5.89
N ARG A 238 19.20 2.60 -6.48
CA ARG A 238 19.00 1.33 -5.75
C ARG A 238 20.20 0.90 -4.90
N GLY A 239 21.43 1.08 -5.42
CA GLY A 239 22.65 0.72 -4.70
C GLY A 239 23.06 1.72 -3.61
N GLN A 240 22.39 2.86 -3.51
CA GLN A 240 22.65 3.91 -2.53
C GLN A 240 21.50 4.08 -1.54
N ARG A 241 20.42 3.30 -1.68
CA ARG A 241 19.31 3.29 -0.71
C ARG A 241 19.84 2.94 0.69
N PRO A 242 19.31 3.55 1.76
CA PRO A 242 19.73 3.21 3.11
C PRO A 242 19.60 1.72 3.43
N SER A 243 18.54 1.04 2.98
CA SER A 243 18.42 -0.41 3.16
C SER A 243 19.54 -1.22 2.50
N ALA A 244 19.99 -0.80 1.32
CA ALA A 244 21.09 -1.44 0.61
C ALA A 244 22.45 -1.18 1.28
N LEU A 245 22.65 0.01 1.88
CA LEU A 245 23.83 0.33 2.67
C LEU A 245 23.91 -0.55 3.92
N LEU A 246 22.81 -0.63 4.67
CA LEU A 246 22.68 -1.49 5.85
C LEU A 246 22.94 -2.96 5.52
N ALA A 247 22.35 -3.47 4.44
CA ALA A 247 22.56 -4.85 3.99
C ALA A 247 24.01 -5.17 3.55
N ARG A 248 24.84 -4.15 3.27
CA ARG A 248 26.28 -4.31 2.95
C ARG A 248 27.20 -4.04 4.15
N GLY A 249 26.65 -3.86 5.34
CA GLY A 249 27.42 -3.51 6.53
C GLY A 249 27.92 -2.07 6.54
N GLN A 250 27.40 -1.19 5.68
CA GLN A 250 27.75 0.23 5.64
C GLN A 250 26.85 1.04 6.60
N ARG A 251 26.73 0.57 7.85
CA ARG A 251 25.83 1.14 8.86
C ARG A 251 26.13 2.61 9.15
N ASP A 252 27.40 2.97 9.30
CA ASP A 252 27.81 4.34 9.62
C ASP A 252 27.35 5.35 8.56
N GLU A 253 27.35 4.96 7.28
CA GLU A 253 26.87 5.81 6.20
C GLU A 253 25.35 5.98 6.24
N ALA A 254 24.60 4.89 6.45
CA ALA A 254 23.14 4.96 6.58
C ALA A 254 22.73 5.82 7.80
N VAL A 255 23.43 5.68 8.93
CA VAL A 255 23.20 6.48 10.15
C VAL A 255 23.54 7.95 9.90
N ARG A 256 24.65 8.25 9.20
CA ARG A 256 24.99 9.63 8.82
C ARG A 256 23.87 10.26 7.99
N GLN A 257 23.32 9.54 7.01
CA GLN A 257 22.19 10.01 6.19
C GLN A 257 20.92 10.22 7.03
N LEU A 258 20.64 9.32 7.97
CA LEU A 258 19.49 9.43 8.87
C LEU A 258 19.61 10.66 9.78
N SER A 259 20.78 10.88 10.40
CA SER A 259 21.03 12.03 11.25
C SER A 259 20.95 13.36 10.50
N ALA A 260 21.43 13.40 9.25
CA ALA A 260 21.34 14.60 8.42
C ALA A 260 19.89 14.97 8.09
N LEU A 261 19.02 13.97 7.90
CA LEU A 261 17.59 14.17 7.68
C LEU A 261 16.91 14.75 8.93
N ILE A 262 17.08 14.10 10.09
CA ILE A 262 16.44 14.53 11.34
C ILE A 262 16.93 15.92 11.77
N GLY A 263 18.23 16.19 11.62
CA GLY A 263 18.81 17.48 11.98
C GLY A 263 18.34 18.64 11.11
N ALA A 264 17.80 18.37 9.91
CA ALA A 264 17.21 19.40 9.06
C ALA A 264 15.80 19.80 9.52
N ASP A 265 15.03 18.85 10.06
CA ASP A 265 13.65 19.07 10.51
C ASP A 265 13.57 19.88 11.82
N ASP A 266 14.59 19.79 12.69
CA ASP A 266 14.64 20.59 13.93
C ASP A 266 14.92 22.09 13.69
N ILE A 267 15.24 22.48 12.44
CA ILE A 267 15.58 23.86 12.05
C ILE A 267 14.41 24.57 11.33
N SER A 268 13.38 23.83 10.90
CA SER A 268 12.21 24.35 10.16
C SER A 268 10.98 24.57 11.03
#